data_AF-A0A7X3XI84-F1
#
_entry.id   AF-A0A7X3XI84-F1
#
_cell.length_a   1.000
_cell.length_b   1.000
_cell.length_c   1.000
_cell.angle_alpha   90.00
_cell.angle_beta   90.00
_cell.angle_gamma   90.00
#
_symmetry.space_group_name_H-M   'P 1'
#
loop_
_entity.id
_entity.type
_entity.pdbx_description
1 polymer ?
#
loop_
_entity_poly.entity_id
_entity_poly.type
_entity_poly.pdbx_seq_one_letter_code
_entity_poly.pdbx_strand_id
1 'polypeptide(L)'
;MPAFASLQQRFRVTPQRQALLNTIRYAEGTWKQGENGYRVLFGGSLFRDLRRHPNKVIHRWPYSSAAAGAYQFLPATWRMAKKALQLRDFSPRSQDQAALYLIKRRKALRLADRGIFTRELAAKLAPEWASFPTLANRSYYGQPVRSFQILKPFYDVQLARLRQTMPHGLAAGPPPALPAQLNLAARSQHSGSRPTSARVIPAATSAACNGELICLLDHVAHGVAPIQPGSLVSRS
;
A
#
# COMPACT_ATOMS: atom_id res chain seq x y z
N MET A 1 -14.59 19.75 -31.96
CA MET A 1 -14.33 19.10 -30.66
C MET A 1 -12.83 18.91 -30.52
N PRO A 2 -12.11 19.57 -29.60
CA PRO A 2 -10.70 19.29 -29.43
C PRO A 2 -10.53 17.94 -28.72
N ALA A 3 -9.77 17.05 -29.33
CA ALA A 3 -9.32 15.82 -28.70
C ALA A 3 -8.38 16.19 -27.55
N PHE A 4 -8.80 15.94 -26.31
CA PHE A 4 -7.87 15.92 -25.18
C PHE A 4 -6.93 14.74 -25.41
N ALA A 5 -5.75 15.02 -25.98
CA ALA A 5 -4.63 14.11 -25.94
C ALA A 5 -4.35 13.81 -24.47
N SER A 6 -4.80 12.65 -24.00
CA SER A 6 -4.44 12.16 -22.68
C SER A 6 -2.93 11.91 -22.73
N LEU A 7 -2.14 12.89 -22.28
CA LEU A 7 -0.73 12.67 -22.01
C LEU A 7 -0.69 11.48 -21.06
N GLN A 8 -0.25 10.32 -21.57
CA GLN A 8 -0.08 9.10 -20.79
C GLN A 8 0.90 9.44 -19.66
N GLN A 9 0.37 9.79 -18.49
CA GLN A 9 1.19 10.29 -17.38
C GLN A 9 1.92 9.10 -16.76
N ARG A 10 3.03 8.70 -17.38
CA ARG A 10 3.96 7.74 -16.81
C ARG A 10 4.76 8.44 -15.71
N PHE A 11 4.85 7.79 -14.56
CA PHE A 11 5.70 8.22 -13.48
C PHE A 11 7.16 8.02 -13.87
N ARG A 12 7.95 9.10 -13.80
CA ARG A 12 9.40 9.01 -13.80
C ARG A 12 9.86 8.17 -12.61
N VAL A 13 10.72 7.19 -12.84
CA VAL A 13 11.32 6.37 -11.79
C VAL A 13 12.66 7.00 -11.40
N THR A 14 12.65 7.78 -10.31
CA THR A 14 13.86 8.39 -9.73
C THR A 14 14.54 7.41 -8.76
N PRO A 15 15.81 7.63 -8.36
CA PRO A 15 16.44 6.82 -7.31
C PRO A 15 15.61 6.68 -6.04
N GLN A 16 14.96 7.77 -5.60
CA GLN A 16 14.09 7.79 -4.42
C GLN A 16 12.86 6.90 -4.58
N ARG A 17 12.22 6.96 -5.75
CA ARG A 17 11.05 6.15 -6.10
C ARG A 17 11.44 4.69 -6.26
N GLN A 18 12.55 4.41 -6.94
CA GLN A 18 13.05 3.05 -7.10
C GLN A 18 13.44 2.43 -5.76
N ALA A 19 14.10 3.17 -4.87
CA ALA A 19 14.39 2.71 -3.52
C ALA A 19 13.11 2.36 -2.76
N LEU A 20 12.06 3.18 -2.88
CA LEU A 20 10.78 2.88 -2.24
C LEU A 20 10.10 1.65 -2.83
N LEU A 21 10.11 1.50 -4.16
CA LEU A 21 9.61 0.32 -4.85
C LEU A 21 10.36 -0.95 -4.38
N ASN A 22 11.68 -0.88 -4.25
CA ASN A 22 12.50 -1.98 -3.72
C ASN A 22 12.08 -2.31 -2.27
N THR A 23 11.86 -1.29 -1.44
CA THR A 23 11.40 -1.49 -0.05
C THR A 23 10.02 -2.14 0.02
N ILE A 24 9.10 -1.79 -0.88
CA ILE A 24 7.79 -2.46 -0.95
C ILE A 24 7.97 -3.93 -1.32
N ARG A 25 8.75 -4.22 -2.35
CA ARG A 25 9.07 -5.60 -2.75
C ARG A 25 9.71 -6.40 -1.62
N TYR A 26 10.58 -5.77 -0.84
CA TYR A 26 11.19 -6.39 0.33
C TYR A 26 10.17 -6.70 1.41
N ALA A 27 9.26 -5.76 1.70
CA ALA A 27 8.20 -5.94 2.68
C ALA A 27 7.23 -7.07 2.29
N GLU A 28 6.85 -7.12 1.01
CA GLU A 28 6.00 -8.15 0.41
C GLU A 28 6.71 -9.50 0.17
N GLY A 29 8.02 -9.58 0.41
CA GLY A 29 8.79 -10.83 0.28
C GLY A 29 9.13 -11.24 -1.16
N THR A 30 9.02 -10.33 -2.13
CA THR A 30 9.28 -10.55 -3.56
C THR A 30 10.65 -10.01 -4.02
N TRP A 31 11.38 -9.33 -3.13
CA TRP A 31 12.69 -8.75 -3.44
C TRP A 31 13.77 -9.79 -3.72
N LYS A 32 13.86 -10.85 -2.88
CA LYS A 32 14.93 -11.85 -2.95
C LYS A 32 14.92 -12.68 -4.24
N GLN A 33 13.80 -12.70 -4.94
CA GLN A 33 13.60 -13.42 -6.19
C GLN A 33 14.11 -12.64 -7.42
N GLY A 34 14.69 -11.44 -7.23
CA GLY A 34 15.20 -10.63 -8.34
C GLY A 34 14.10 -10.34 -9.36
N GLU A 35 14.37 -10.54 -10.64
CA GLU A 35 13.38 -10.37 -11.72
C GLU A 35 12.15 -11.29 -11.58
N ASN A 36 12.32 -12.48 -10.98
CA ASN A 36 11.19 -13.37 -10.73
C ASN A 36 10.21 -12.82 -9.69
N GLY A 37 10.59 -11.79 -8.92
CA GLY A 37 9.69 -11.10 -7.99
C GLY A 37 8.42 -10.58 -8.67
N TYR A 38 8.50 -10.14 -9.93
CA TYR A 38 7.35 -9.69 -10.73
C TYR A 38 6.38 -10.80 -11.12
N ARG A 39 6.73 -12.05 -10.84
CA ARG A 39 5.97 -13.26 -11.17
C ARG A 39 5.49 -14.02 -9.94
N VAL A 40 5.74 -13.52 -8.73
CA VAL A 40 5.36 -14.20 -7.48
C VAL A 40 3.85 -14.11 -7.25
N LEU A 41 3.20 -15.25 -7.05
CA LEU A 41 1.86 -15.37 -6.51
C LEU A 41 1.91 -15.34 -4.99
N PHE A 42 0.79 -15.01 -4.35
CA PHE A 42 0.60 -15.25 -2.93
C PHE A 42 1.03 -16.67 -2.57
N GLY A 43 1.87 -16.79 -1.54
CA GLY A 43 2.42 -18.06 -1.12
C GLY A 43 3.68 -18.53 -1.87
N GLY A 44 4.24 -17.73 -2.79
CA GLY A 44 5.61 -17.87 -3.29
C GLY A 44 5.80 -18.61 -4.61
N SER A 45 4.75 -19.21 -5.18
CA SER A 45 4.84 -19.85 -6.51
C SER A 45 4.92 -18.80 -7.62
N LEU A 46 5.38 -19.20 -8.82
CA LEU A 46 5.53 -18.29 -9.96
C LEU A 46 4.45 -18.48 -11.01
N PHE A 47 3.98 -17.38 -11.62
CA PHE A 47 3.16 -17.40 -12.84
C PHE A 47 3.98 -16.99 -14.07
N ARG A 48 3.60 -17.50 -15.25
CA ARG A 48 4.39 -17.33 -16.49
C ARG A 48 3.89 -16.24 -17.43
N ASP A 49 2.57 -16.01 -17.49
CA ASP A 49 1.98 -15.05 -18.42
C ASP A 49 1.88 -13.65 -17.80
N LEU A 50 2.60 -12.68 -18.38
CA LEU A 50 2.57 -11.27 -17.95
C LEU A 50 1.61 -10.42 -18.79
N ARG A 51 0.84 -10.99 -19.73
CA ARG A 51 -0.14 -10.22 -20.53
C ARG A 51 -1.29 -9.68 -19.67
N ARG A 52 -1.55 -10.29 -18.53
CA ARG A 52 -2.59 -9.88 -17.56
C ARG A 52 -2.21 -10.32 -16.16
N HIS A 53 -2.83 -9.67 -15.17
CA HIS A 53 -2.82 -10.16 -13.81
C HIS A 53 -3.43 -11.57 -13.76
N PRO A 54 -2.83 -12.53 -13.04
CA PRO A 54 -3.24 -13.93 -13.10
C PRO A 54 -4.64 -14.19 -12.54
N ASN A 55 -5.15 -13.30 -11.68
CA ASN A 55 -6.48 -13.40 -11.03
C ASN A 55 -6.72 -14.78 -10.39
N LYS A 56 -5.66 -15.42 -9.90
CA LYS A 56 -5.70 -16.75 -9.32
C LYS A 56 -5.67 -16.65 -7.80
N VAL A 57 -6.75 -17.09 -7.15
CA VAL A 57 -6.79 -17.22 -5.69
C VAL A 57 -5.92 -18.41 -5.28
N ILE A 58 -5.03 -18.19 -4.31
CA ILE A 58 -4.23 -19.21 -3.67
C ILE A 58 -4.66 -19.32 -2.21
N HIS A 59 -4.92 -20.54 -1.76
CA HIS A 59 -5.28 -20.86 -0.39
C HIS A 59 -4.03 -21.33 0.37
N ARG A 60 -3.67 -20.63 1.45
CA ARG A 60 -2.63 -21.03 2.42
C ARG A 60 -3.14 -20.74 3.81
N TRP A 61 -3.59 -21.79 4.50
CA TRP A 61 -4.16 -21.67 5.84
C TRP A 61 -3.29 -20.76 6.74
N PRO A 62 -3.88 -19.76 7.42
CA PRO A 62 -5.31 -19.43 7.51
C PRO A 62 -5.83 -18.45 6.44
N TYR A 63 -5.04 -18.11 5.42
CA TYR A 63 -5.30 -17.04 4.47
C TYR A 63 -5.65 -17.54 3.06
N SER A 64 -6.45 -16.76 2.35
CA SER A 64 -6.67 -16.93 0.91
C SER A 64 -6.45 -15.59 0.23
N SER A 65 -5.71 -15.57 -0.88
CA SER A 65 -5.45 -14.31 -1.58
C SER A 65 -5.13 -14.54 -3.05
N ALA A 66 -5.58 -13.60 -3.88
CA ALA A 66 -5.22 -13.51 -5.30
C ALA A 66 -4.07 -12.53 -5.56
N ALA A 67 -3.31 -12.15 -4.51
CA ALA A 67 -2.20 -11.23 -4.65
C ALA A 67 -1.12 -11.79 -5.59
N ALA A 68 -0.63 -10.94 -6.49
CA ALA A 68 0.41 -11.33 -7.44
C ALA A 68 1.37 -10.19 -7.81
N GLY A 69 2.52 -10.59 -8.33
CA GLY A 69 3.56 -9.70 -8.81
C GLY A 69 4.42 -9.11 -7.69
N ALA A 70 5.34 -8.23 -8.08
CA ALA A 70 6.36 -7.69 -7.19
C ALA A 70 5.76 -6.89 -6.02
N TYR A 71 4.59 -6.29 -6.25
CA TYR A 71 3.89 -5.45 -5.27
C TYR A 71 2.62 -6.11 -4.73
N GLN A 72 2.44 -7.42 -4.97
CA GLN A 72 1.33 -8.23 -4.46
C GLN A 72 -0.05 -7.59 -4.71
N PHE A 73 -0.30 -7.10 -5.93
CA PHE A 73 -1.56 -6.48 -6.28
C PHE A 73 -2.73 -7.46 -6.13
N LEU A 74 -3.83 -7.00 -5.55
CA LEU A 74 -5.12 -7.69 -5.64
C LEU A 74 -5.79 -7.39 -7.00
N PRO A 75 -6.66 -8.28 -7.52
CA PRO A 75 -7.34 -8.08 -8.80
C PRO A 75 -8.07 -6.74 -8.93
N ALA A 76 -8.74 -6.28 -7.87
CA ALA A 76 -9.46 -5.01 -7.86
C ALA A 76 -8.51 -3.81 -7.96
N THR A 77 -7.46 -3.79 -7.14
CA THR A 77 -6.45 -2.73 -7.13
C THR A 77 -5.69 -2.66 -8.45
N TRP A 78 -5.32 -3.82 -9.01
CA TRP A 78 -4.71 -3.89 -10.33
C TRP A 78 -5.63 -3.34 -11.42
N ARG A 79 -6.90 -3.76 -11.47
CA ARG A 79 -7.89 -3.27 -12.45
C ARG A 79 -8.06 -1.76 -12.38
N MET A 80 -8.09 -1.19 -11.17
CA MET A 80 -8.16 0.25 -10.96
C MET A 80 -6.94 0.97 -11.53
N ALA A 81 -5.72 0.54 -11.16
CA ALA A 81 -4.48 1.14 -11.66
C ALA A 81 -4.33 0.97 -13.17
N LYS A 82 -4.63 -0.23 -13.70
CA LYS A 82 -4.63 -0.54 -15.13
C LYS A 82 -5.54 0.41 -15.91
N LYS A 83 -6.77 0.64 -15.43
CA LYS A 83 -7.72 1.56 -16.06
C LYS A 83 -7.22 3.01 -16.00
N ALA A 84 -6.80 3.47 -14.82
CA ALA A 84 -6.38 4.85 -14.61
C ALA A 84 -5.13 5.23 -15.45
N LEU A 85 -4.22 4.29 -15.64
CA LEU A 85 -2.97 4.51 -16.38
C LEU A 85 -2.98 3.93 -17.81
N GLN A 86 -4.09 3.34 -18.24
CA GLN A 86 -4.23 2.64 -19.53
C GLN A 86 -3.10 1.60 -19.75
N LEU A 87 -2.76 0.84 -18.71
CA LEU A 87 -1.72 -0.19 -18.80
C LEU A 87 -2.20 -1.35 -19.69
N ARG A 88 -1.31 -1.85 -20.55
CA ARG A 88 -1.66 -2.89 -21.53
C ARG A 88 -1.48 -4.30 -21.00
N ASP A 89 -0.53 -4.47 -20.09
CA ASP A 89 -0.08 -5.77 -19.59
C ASP A 89 0.22 -5.71 -18.08
N PHE A 90 0.67 -6.82 -17.52
CA PHE A 90 1.16 -6.96 -16.15
C PHE A 90 2.70 -7.10 -16.11
N SER A 91 3.41 -6.50 -17.08
CA SER A 91 4.88 -6.51 -17.15
C SER A 91 5.51 -5.81 -15.93
N PRO A 92 6.82 -6.02 -15.65
CA PRO A 92 7.52 -5.33 -14.57
C PRO A 92 7.32 -3.81 -14.59
N ARG A 93 7.47 -3.20 -15.77
CA ARG A 93 7.24 -1.76 -15.95
C ARG A 93 5.82 -1.36 -15.60
N SER A 94 4.81 -2.11 -16.04
CA SER A 94 3.41 -1.81 -15.73
C SER A 94 3.11 -1.96 -14.23
N GLN A 95 3.72 -2.96 -13.57
CA GLN A 95 3.62 -3.13 -12.13
C GLN A 95 4.25 -1.96 -11.36
N ASP A 96 5.43 -1.47 -11.76
CA ASP A 96 6.07 -0.30 -11.15
C ASP A 96 5.20 0.96 -11.27
N GLN A 97 4.62 1.18 -12.47
CA GLN A 97 3.74 2.31 -12.71
C GLN A 97 2.46 2.22 -11.87
N ALA A 98 1.87 1.03 -11.75
CA ALA A 98 0.71 0.81 -10.89
C ALA A 98 1.05 1.06 -9.40
N ALA A 99 2.23 0.65 -8.93
CA ALA A 99 2.65 0.89 -7.55
C ALA A 99 2.85 2.39 -7.27
N LEU A 100 3.51 3.11 -8.19
CA LEU A 100 3.67 4.56 -8.10
C LEU A 100 2.33 5.31 -8.15
N TYR A 101 1.35 4.79 -8.91
CA TYR A 101 -0.01 5.30 -8.89
C TYR A 101 -0.69 5.14 -7.53
N LEU A 102 -0.58 3.98 -6.87
CA LEU A 102 -1.11 3.78 -5.52
C LEU A 102 -0.42 4.69 -4.49
N ILE A 103 0.91 4.84 -4.58
CA ILE A 103 1.68 5.79 -3.76
C ILE A 103 1.16 7.23 -3.96
N LYS A 104 0.85 7.64 -5.20
CA LYS A 104 0.22 8.95 -5.49
C LYS A 104 -1.16 9.06 -4.86
N ARG A 105 -2.02 8.04 -4.99
CA ARG A 105 -3.38 8.03 -4.40
C ARG A 105 -3.35 8.19 -2.88
N ARG A 106 -2.35 7.62 -2.21
CA ARG A 106 -2.13 7.78 -0.76
C ARG A 106 -1.50 9.13 -0.37
N LYS A 107 -1.37 10.07 -1.31
CA LYS A 107 -0.71 11.37 -1.13
C LYS A 107 0.73 11.23 -0.61
N ALA A 108 1.38 10.10 -0.93
CA ALA A 108 2.70 9.74 -0.43
C ALA A 108 3.83 9.98 -1.44
N LEU A 109 3.52 10.26 -2.71
CA LEU A 109 4.53 10.42 -3.77
C LEU A 109 5.49 11.58 -3.49
N ARG A 110 4.97 12.74 -3.03
CA ARG A 110 5.81 13.89 -2.66
C ARG A 110 6.73 13.59 -1.46
N LEU A 111 6.29 12.72 -0.54
CA LEU A 111 7.13 12.29 0.59
C LEU A 111 8.23 11.35 0.10
N ALA A 112 7.90 10.41 -0.79
CA ALA A 112 8.88 9.53 -1.43
C ALA A 112 9.95 10.35 -2.16
N ASP A 113 9.55 11.40 -2.88
CA ASP A 113 10.46 12.25 -3.66
C ASP A 113 11.50 13.00 -2.81
N ARG A 114 11.24 13.19 -1.51
CA ARG A 114 12.23 13.78 -0.57
C ARG A 114 13.45 12.89 -0.36
N GLY A 115 13.34 11.59 -0.64
CA GLY A 115 14.45 10.65 -0.43
C GLY A 115 14.71 10.32 1.04
N ILE A 116 13.69 10.49 1.90
CA ILE A 116 13.76 10.17 3.32
C ILE A 116 12.58 9.25 3.65
N PHE A 117 12.86 8.03 4.10
CA PHE A 117 11.81 7.09 4.51
C PHE A 117 11.40 7.37 5.96
N THR A 118 10.23 7.97 6.16
CA THR A 118 9.70 8.34 7.48
C THR A 118 8.61 7.37 7.94
N ARG A 119 8.31 7.38 9.25
CA ARG A 119 7.16 6.63 9.80
C ARG A 119 5.84 7.07 9.17
N GLU A 120 5.70 8.37 8.87
CA GLU A 120 4.53 8.90 8.17
C GLU A 120 4.41 8.32 6.76
N LEU A 121 5.51 8.28 6.00
CA LEU A 121 5.51 7.65 4.68
C LEU A 121 5.12 6.18 4.78
N ALA A 122 5.73 5.41 5.69
CA ALA A 122 5.37 4.01 5.90
C ALA A 122 3.88 3.84 6.25
N ALA A 123 3.36 4.65 7.17
CA ALA A 123 1.96 4.58 7.60
C ALA A 123 0.97 4.95 6.49
N LYS A 124 1.31 5.87 5.57
CA LYS A 124 0.47 6.18 4.40
C LYS A 124 0.36 5.02 3.42
N LEU A 125 1.35 4.12 3.41
CA LEU A 125 1.39 2.95 2.52
C LEU A 125 0.69 1.73 3.14
N ALA A 126 0.54 1.66 4.46
CA ALA A 126 -0.08 0.53 5.18
C ALA A 126 -1.49 0.12 4.67
N PRO A 127 -2.37 1.04 4.21
CA PRO A 127 -3.67 0.66 3.66
C PRO A 127 -3.62 0.13 2.20
N GLU A 128 -2.45 0.07 1.57
CA GLU A 128 -2.26 -0.56 0.25
C GLU A 128 -1.45 -1.85 0.37
N TRP A 129 -0.47 -1.89 1.28
CA TRP A 129 0.42 -3.01 1.50
C TRP A 129 0.33 -3.48 2.95
N ALA A 130 -0.25 -4.67 3.15
CA ALA A 130 -0.49 -5.24 4.47
C ALA A 130 0.81 -5.46 5.28
N SER A 131 1.95 -5.56 4.60
CA SER A 131 3.27 -5.70 5.20
C SER A 131 3.80 -4.40 5.84
N PHE A 132 3.18 -3.25 5.59
CA PHE A 132 3.62 -1.96 6.13
C PHE A 132 3.00 -1.63 7.49
N PRO A 133 3.77 -1.00 8.40
CA PRO A 133 3.29 -0.63 9.72
C PRO A 133 2.52 0.70 9.68
N THR A 134 1.46 0.79 10.47
CA THR A 134 0.80 2.07 10.80
C THR A 134 1.68 2.91 11.75
N LEU A 135 1.25 4.14 12.10
CA LEU A 135 1.98 4.98 13.06
C LEU A 135 2.14 4.32 14.45
N ALA A 136 1.19 3.46 14.83
CA ALA A 136 1.25 2.66 16.05
C ALA A 136 2.11 1.38 15.91
N ASN A 137 2.89 1.26 14.83
CA ASN A 137 3.74 0.11 14.51
C ASN A 137 2.98 -1.23 14.47
N ARG A 138 1.70 -1.20 14.11
CA ARG A 138 0.82 -2.36 13.98
C ARG A 138 0.28 -2.48 12.56
N SER A 139 -0.25 -3.67 12.24
CA SER A 139 -0.95 -3.94 10.99
C SER A 139 -2.19 -3.09 10.80
N TYR A 140 -2.46 -2.73 9.55
CA TYR A 140 -3.77 -2.21 9.17
C TYR A 140 -4.83 -3.32 9.11
N TYR A 141 -4.43 -4.57 8.78
CA TYR A 141 -5.34 -5.69 8.51
C TYR A 141 -5.24 -6.84 9.54
N GLY A 142 -4.57 -6.63 10.67
CA GLY A 142 -4.33 -7.70 11.66
C GLY A 142 -3.32 -8.76 11.22
N GLN A 143 -2.67 -8.58 10.07
CA GLN A 143 -1.64 -9.48 9.53
C GLN A 143 -0.23 -9.10 9.99
N PRO A 144 0.76 -10.01 10.00
CA PRO A 144 2.13 -9.66 10.34
C PRO A 144 2.69 -8.51 9.48
N VAL A 145 3.32 -7.53 10.11
CA VAL A 145 3.99 -6.40 9.44
C VAL A 145 5.51 -6.51 9.54
N ARG A 146 6.20 -5.85 8.61
CA ARG A 146 7.62 -5.50 8.79
C ARG A 146 7.70 -4.21 9.60
N SER A 147 8.43 -4.22 10.71
CA SER A 147 8.59 -3.02 11.53
C SER A 147 9.32 -1.92 10.77
N PHE A 148 9.06 -0.66 11.14
CA PHE A 148 9.72 0.48 10.53
C PHE A 148 11.25 0.40 10.67
N GLN A 149 11.72 -0.13 11.81
CA GLN A 149 13.14 -0.34 12.13
C GLN A 149 13.83 -1.29 11.14
N ILE A 150 13.09 -2.21 10.51
CA ILE A 150 13.62 -3.11 9.48
C ILE A 150 13.54 -2.48 8.09
N LEU A 151 12.46 -1.77 7.78
CA LEU A 151 12.24 -1.18 6.45
C LEU A 151 13.15 0.02 6.18
N LYS A 152 13.43 0.83 7.20
CA LYS A 152 14.23 2.06 7.07
C LYS A 152 15.68 1.80 6.65
N PRO A 153 16.46 0.94 7.32
CA PRO A 153 17.83 0.64 6.88
C PRO A 153 17.87 0.04 5.48
N PHE A 154 16.91 -0.82 5.14
CA PHE A 154 16.81 -1.37 3.79
C PHE A 154 16.63 -0.27 2.74
N TYR A 155 15.69 0.65 2.95
CA TYR A 155 15.48 1.80 2.07
C TYR A 155 16.75 2.65 1.90
N ASP A 156 17.40 2.99 3.01
CA ASP A 156 18.58 3.86 3.01
C ASP A 156 19.72 3.24 2.19
N VAL A 157 19.97 1.94 2.36
CA VAL A 157 20.97 1.20 1.58
C VAL A 157 20.62 1.17 0.09
N GLN A 158 19.35 0.92 -0.25
CA GLN A 158 18.92 0.91 -1.65
C GLN A 158 19.09 2.28 -2.30
N LEU A 159 18.69 3.35 -1.60
CA LEU A 159 18.82 4.70 -2.11
C LEU A 159 20.28 5.12 -2.30
N ALA A 160 21.16 4.78 -1.35
CA ALA A 160 22.59 5.06 -1.46
C ALA A 160 23.19 4.37 -2.69
N ARG A 161 22.91 3.08 -2.90
CA ARG A 161 23.38 2.32 -4.07
C ARG A 161 22.87 2.92 -5.38
N LEU A 162 21.58 3.24 -5.46
CA LEU A 162 20.97 3.82 -6.67
C LEU A 162 21.52 5.21 -7.01
N ARG A 163 21.98 5.97 -6.01
CA ARG A 163 22.64 7.26 -6.24
C ARG A 163 24.07 7.10 -6.75
N GLN A 164 24.77 6.04 -6.33
CA GLN A 164 26.14 5.75 -6.78
C GLN A 164 26.18 5.20 -8.22
N THR A 165 25.15 4.43 -8.62
CA THR A 165 25.08 3.84 -9.97
C THR A 165 24.54 4.79 -11.04
N MET A 166 24.04 5.97 -10.66
CA MET A 166 23.77 7.04 -11.62
C MET A 166 25.00 7.94 -11.71
N PRO A 167 25.83 7.85 -12.78
CA PRO A 167 27.01 8.68 -12.89
C PRO A 167 26.62 10.16 -12.81
N HIS A 168 27.46 10.95 -12.15
CA HIS A 168 27.37 12.40 -12.07
C HIS A 168 27.32 13.00 -13.49
N GLY A 169 26.11 13.20 -14.02
CA GLY A 169 25.91 13.73 -15.37
C GLY A 169 24.55 14.37 -15.62
N LEU A 170 23.63 14.36 -14.66
CA LEU A 170 22.42 15.19 -14.65
C LEU A 170 22.10 15.50 -13.18
N ALA A 171 22.70 16.57 -12.65
CA ALA A 171 22.40 17.08 -11.32
C ALA A 171 20.89 17.11 -11.11
N ALA A 172 20.40 16.31 -10.16
CA ALA A 172 19.13 16.61 -9.54
C ALA A 172 19.26 18.04 -9.01
N GLY A 173 18.46 18.96 -9.55
CA GLY A 173 18.42 20.34 -9.09
C GLY A 173 18.30 20.39 -7.56
N PRO A 174 18.79 21.47 -6.93
CA PRO A 174 18.87 21.57 -5.48
C PRO A 174 17.54 21.16 -4.84
N PRO A 175 17.57 20.38 -3.74
CA PRO A 175 16.34 20.03 -3.04
C PRO A 175 15.58 21.32 -2.73
N PRO A 176 14.24 21.36 -2.93
CA PRO A 176 13.47 22.55 -2.60
C PRO A 176 13.72 22.87 -1.12
N ALA A 177 14.23 24.08 -0.87
CA ALA A 177 14.51 24.56 0.47
C ALA A 177 13.26 24.39 1.34
N LEU A 178 13.44 23.76 2.49
CA LEU A 178 12.41 23.72 3.53
C LEU A 178 12.20 25.16 4.02
N PRO A 179 10.95 25.66 4.10
CA PRO A 179 10.72 26.91 4.79
C PRO A 179 11.09 26.73 6.26
N ALA A 180 12.00 27.59 6.74
CA ALA A 180 12.37 27.66 8.15
C ALA A 180 11.10 27.96 8.98
N GLN A 181 10.76 27.04 9.88
CA GLN A 181 9.73 27.31 10.88
C GLN A 181 10.29 28.31 11.89
N LEU A 182 9.67 29.48 11.98
CA LEU A 182 9.90 30.40 13.09
C LEU A 182 9.47 29.70 14.39
N ASN A 183 10.41 29.59 15.32
CA ASN A 183 10.13 29.29 16.72
C ASN A 183 9.39 30.49 17.35
N LEU A 184 8.23 30.23 17.96
CA LEU A 184 7.73 31.06 19.06
C LEU A 184 7.30 30.13 20.19
N ALA A 185 8.00 30.23 21.30
CA ALA A 185 7.76 29.48 22.52
C ALA A 185 6.79 30.20 23.45
N ALA A 186 5.98 29.38 24.12
CA ALA A 186 5.42 29.49 25.48
C ALA A 186 4.36 30.55 25.83
N ARG A 187 3.19 30.08 26.32
CA ARG A 187 2.90 29.99 27.77
C ARG A 187 1.61 29.22 28.07
N SER A 188 1.55 28.74 29.31
CA SER A 188 0.68 27.72 29.92
C SER A 188 -0.45 28.31 30.78
N GLN A 189 -1.31 27.40 31.28
CA GLN A 189 -2.27 27.43 32.43
C GLN A 189 -3.72 27.10 31.97
N HIS A 190 -4.59 26.32 32.65
CA HIS A 190 -4.59 25.63 33.95
C HIS A 190 -5.79 24.62 34.00
N SER A 191 -5.63 23.49 34.72
CA SER A 191 -6.58 22.81 35.65
C SER A 191 -7.95 22.23 35.21
N GLY A 192 -8.27 21.03 35.72
CA GLY A 192 -9.66 20.52 35.90
C GLY A 192 -9.83 18.99 35.83
N SER A 193 -10.35 18.38 36.90
CA SER A 193 -10.44 16.96 37.27
C SER A 193 -11.51 16.04 36.59
N ARG A 194 -11.26 14.72 36.68
CA ARG A 194 -12.11 13.50 36.46
C ARG A 194 -13.40 13.45 37.34
N PRO A 195 -14.36 12.48 37.23
CA PRO A 195 -14.28 11.12 36.64
C PRO A 195 -15.51 10.54 35.85
N THR A 196 -15.30 9.35 35.26
CA THR A 196 -16.23 8.23 34.93
C THR A 196 -17.49 8.44 34.09
N SER A 197 -17.58 7.73 32.96
CA SER A 197 -18.60 6.66 32.78
C SER A 197 -18.25 5.78 31.58
N ALA A 198 -18.42 4.46 31.74
CA ALA A 198 -18.38 3.50 30.64
C ALA A 198 -19.55 3.79 29.69
N ARG A 199 -19.26 4.00 28.40
CA ARG A 199 -20.31 4.11 27.38
C ARG A 199 -19.98 3.23 26.18
N VAL A 200 -20.83 2.23 26.04
CA VAL A 200 -21.06 1.31 24.93
C VAL A 200 -20.89 2.02 23.57
N ILE A 201 -20.08 1.41 22.69
CA ILE A 201 -19.95 1.83 21.29
C ILE A 201 -21.24 1.40 20.56
N PRO A 202 -21.99 2.31 19.92
CA PRO A 202 -23.12 1.94 19.10
C PRO A 202 -22.62 1.26 17.82
N ALA A 203 -23.25 0.12 17.48
CA ALA A 203 -23.09 -0.51 16.18
C ALA A 203 -23.56 0.47 15.09
N ALA A 204 -22.67 0.83 14.17
CA ALA A 204 -23.03 1.64 13.02
C ALA A 204 -23.90 0.79 12.08
N THR A 205 -25.19 1.07 12.10
CA THR A 205 -26.16 0.61 11.10
C THR A 205 -25.92 1.31 9.76
N SER A 206 -26.35 0.65 8.69
CA SER A 206 -26.08 0.98 7.30
C SER A 206 -26.63 2.35 6.86
N ALA A 207 -25.81 3.40 6.90
CA ALA A 207 -26.05 4.64 6.13
C ALA A 207 -24.81 5.55 6.11
N ALA A 208 -23.72 5.12 5.47
CA ALA A 208 -22.62 6.01 5.06
C ALA A 208 -21.80 5.38 3.92
N CYS A 209 -22.48 5.01 2.83
CA CYS A 209 -21.86 4.42 1.65
C CYS A 209 -21.72 5.49 0.55
N ASN A 210 -20.72 6.37 0.68
CA ASN A 210 -20.36 7.35 -0.35
C ASN A 210 -19.09 6.90 -1.09
N GLY A 211 -19.26 6.00 -2.06
CA GLY A 211 -18.41 5.95 -3.26
C GLY A 211 -16.92 5.52 -3.17
N GLU A 212 -16.35 5.21 -2.00
CA GLU A 212 -15.02 4.57 -1.90
C GLU A 212 -15.14 3.05 -1.74
N LEU A 213 -15.18 2.33 -2.88
CA LEU A 213 -15.21 0.88 -2.92
C LEU A 213 -13.80 0.30 -3.14
N ILE A 214 -13.13 -0.07 -2.04
CA ILE A 214 -12.28 -1.28 -2.02
C ILE A 214 -13.01 -2.26 -1.10
N CYS A 215 -14.05 -2.88 -1.64
CA CYS A 215 -14.78 -3.96 -0.99
C CYS A 215 -14.37 -5.29 -1.62
N LEU A 216 -14.19 -6.29 -0.72
CA LEU A 216 -14.25 -7.74 -0.95
C LEU A 216 -13.07 -8.33 -1.76
N LEU A 217 -12.25 -9.27 -1.29
CA LEU A 217 -12.41 -10.52 -0.48
C LEU A 217 -10.98 -10.97 -0.05
N ASP A 218 -10.68 -11.85 0.92
CA ASP A 218 -11.43 -12.72 1.84
C ASP A 218 -10.48 -13.04 3.02
N HIS A 219 -10.88 -12.69 4.24
CA HIS A 219 -10.28 -13.25 5.45
C HIS A 219 -11.43 -13.84 6.28
N VAL A 220 -11.83 -15.07 5.94
CA VAL A 220 -12.58 -15.92 6.89
C VAL A 220 -11.58 -16.34 7.98
N ALA A 221 -11.39 -15.47 8.96
CA ALA A 221 -11.01 -15.91 10.28
C ALA A 221 -12.31 -16.30 11.01
N HIS A 222 -12.28 -17.47 11.63
CA HIS A 222 -13.31 -18.09 12.47
C HIS A 222 -14.31 -18.99 11.75
N GLY A 223 -14.08 -20.30 11.91
CA GLY A 223 -15.10 -21.30 11.67
C GLY A 223 -16.26 -21.09 12.64
N VAL A 224 -17.41 -20.74 12.08
CA VAL A 224 -18.74 -21.09 12.62
C VAL A 224 -19.58 -21.44 11.39
N ALA A 225 -20.24 -22.61 11.44
CA ALA A 225 -21.01 -23.19 10.35
C ALA A 225 -22.18 -22.28 9.89
N PRO A 226 -22.65 -22.40 8.62
CA PRO A 226 -23.75 -21.58 8.12
C PRO A 226 -25.08 -22.03 8.71
N ILE A 227 -25.82 -21.11 9.33
CA ILE A 227 -27.22 -21.28 9.72
C ILE A 227 -28.09 -21.11 8.46
N GLN A 228 -28.88 -22.11 8.14
CA GLN A 228 -29.89 -22.08 7.06
C GLN A 228 -31.07 -21.16 7.43
N PRO A 229 -31.69 -20.44 6.46
CA PRO A 229 -32.83 -19.57 6.73
C PRO A 229 -34.11 -20.39 7.00
N GLY A 230 -34.84 -19.97 8.04
CA GLY A 230 -35.91 -20.75 8.66
C GLY A 230 -37.21 -20.90 7.87
N SER A 231 -37.98 -21.91 8.26
CA SER A 231 -39.42 -21.97 8.05
C SER A 231 -40.11 -21.79 9.39
N LEU A 232 -41.00 -20.80 9.43
CA LEU A 232 -42.07 -20.64 10.39
C LEU A 232 -42.91 -21.92 10.45
N VAL A 233 -43.19 -22.44 11.65
CA VAL A 233 -44.48 -23.06 11.97
C VAL A 233 -44.89 -22.61 13.38
N SER A 234 -46.17 -22.27 13.46
CA SER A 234 -46.88 -21.64 14.57
C SER A 234 -47.15 -22.57 15.75
N ARG A 235 -47.52 -21.93 16.86
CA ARG A 235 -47.96 -22.41 18.18
C ARG A 235 -48.87 -23.64 18.16
N SER A 236 -48.73 -24.50 19.16
CA SER A 236 -49.69 -24.75 20.27
C SER A 236 -49.02 -25.58 21.35
#